data_AF-A0A941GFJ4-F1
#
_entry.id   AF-A0A941GFJ4-F1
#
_cell.length_a   1.000
_cell.length_b   1.000
_cell.length_c   1.000
_cell.angle_alpha   90.00
_cell.angle_beta   90.00
_cell.angle_gamma   90.00
#
_symmetry.space_group_name_H-M   'P 1'
#
loop_
_entity.id
_entity.type
_entity.pdbx_description
1 polymer ?
#
loop_
_entity_poly.entity_id
_entity_poly.type
_entity_poly.pdbx_seq_one_letter_code
_entity_poly.pdbx_strand_id
1 'polypeptide(L)'
;GCGFLNADRATLTTGKPMVGPDGGIGFDVAGGKLRVEGAGLNGANLSRVDLMARTLEINAGIWADQLHVTAGAAKVDYATGAVSAGQGEGPAPTVALDTAALGGMYANSIRLVGTEAGVGVNVGGNLVALTGNLEVSAAGDVKITPSGTMQAARDVRVAAGRDVAVEGRAQGAGAVALTAGRDAAVTGAVSAGQA
;
A
#
# COMPACT_ATOMS: atom_id res chain seq x y z
N GLY A 1 6.46 -18.95 -5.95
CA GLY A 1 6.56 -17.72 -5.14
C GLY A 1 7.82 -16.99 -5.54
N CYS A 2 7.87 -15.68 -5.28
CA CYS A 2 9.04 -14.83 -5.52
C CYS A 2 9.82 -14.61 -4.21
N GLY A 3 11.13 -14.48 -4.28
CA GLY A 3 11.98 -14.13 -3.13
C GLY A 3 13.39 -13.70 -3.54
N PHE A 4 14.18 -13.26 -2.57
CA PHE A 4 15.46 -12.60 -2.80
C PHE A 4 16.57 -13.17 -1.92
N LEU A 5 17.78 -13.33 -2.47
CA LEU A 5 18.96 -13.81 -1.76
C LEU A 5 20.08 -12.77 -1.89
N ASN A 6 20.79 -12.51 -0.79
CA ASN A 6 21.92 -11.57 -0.73
C ASN A 6 21.58 -10.16 -1.25
N ALA A 7 20.37 -9.67 -0.96
CA ALA A 7 19.92 -8.32 -1.27
C ALA A 7 19.48 -7.60 0.00
N ASP A 8 19.82 -6.33 0.13
CA ASP A 8 19.34 -5.47 1.21
C ASP A 8 17.90 -4.98 0.95
N ARG A 9 17.62 -4.57 -0.29
CA ARG A 9 16.34 -4.00 -0.73
C ARG A 9 15.93 -4.56 -2.09
N ALA A 10 14.62 -4.67 -2.31
CA ALA A 10 14.04 -5.00 -3.60
C ALA A 10 12.94 -4.01 -4.00
N THR A 11 12.92 -3.62 -5.26
CA THR A 11 11.85 -2.80 -5.85
C THR A 11 11.28 -3.50 -7.07
N LEU A 12 9.97 -3.76 -7.05
CA LEU A 12 9.22 -4.25 -8.21
C LEU A 12 8.38 -3.10 -8.73
N THR A 13 8.60 -2.72 -9.98
CA THR A 13 7.92 -1.56 -10.54
C THR A 13 7.56 -1.72 -12.01
N THR A 14 6.46 -1.08 -12.42
CA THR A 14 6.13 -0.81 -13.82
C THR A 14 6.56 0.60 -14.25
N GLY A 15 7.11 1.39 -13.33
CA GLY A 15 7.61 2.73 -13.58
C GLY A 15 8.92 2.72 -14.35
N LYS A 16 9.10 3.75 -15.18
CA LYS A 16 10.35 3.95 -15.92
C LYS A 16 11.40 4.53 -14.96
N PRO A 17 12.60 3.94 -14.85
CA PRO A 17 13.65 4.51 -14.02
C PRO A 17 14.12 5.85 -14.62
N MET A 18 14.31 6.82 -13.76
CA MET A 18 14.92 8.11 -14.05
C MET A 18 16.25 8.17 -13.31
N VAL A 19 17.33 8.44 -14.02
CA VAL A 19 18.66 8.60 -13.42
C VAL A 19 19.08 10.06 -13.56
N GLY A 20 19.27 10.72 -12.42
CA GLY A 20 19.75 12.10 -12.35
C GLY A 20 21.24 12.22 -12.70
N PRO A 21 21.70 13.43 -13.05
CA PRO A 21 23.11 13.67 -13.37
C PRO A 21 24.07 13.43 -12.19
N ASP A 22 23.55 13.43 -10.96
CA ASP A 22 24.23 13.12 -9.70
C ASP A 22 24.18 11.63 -9.32
N GLY A 23 23.57 10.78 -10.16
CA GLY A 23 23.34 9.36 -9.88
C GLY A 23 22.11 9.07 -9.04
N GLY A 24 21.29 10.08 -8.71
CA GLY A 24 19.99 9.88 -8.06
C GLY A 24 19.07 8.99 -8.89
N ILE A 25 18.33 8.09 -8.24
CA ILE A 25 17.39 7.18 -8.91
C ILE A 25 15.97 7.58 -8.51
N GLY A 26 15.10 7.72 -9.51
CA GLY A 26 13.67 7.85 -9.32
C GLY A 26 12.90 6.92 -10.25
N PHE A 27 11.59 6.83 -10.04
CA PHE A 27 10.68 6.07 -10.88
C PHE A 27 9.50 6.93 -11.30
N ASP A 28 9.20 6.94 -12.59
CA ASP A 28 7.99 7.54 -13.15
C ASP A 28 6.99 6.44 -13.49
N VAL A 29 5.99 6.27 -12.63
CA VAL A 29 4.91 5.29 -12.75
C VAL A 29 3.77 5.95 -13.51
N ALA A 30 3.62 5.65 -14.79
CA ALA A 30 2.53 6.20 -15.62
C ALA A 30 1.46 5.16 -15.97
N GLY A 31 1.79 3.87 -15.89
CA GLY A 31 0.94 2.77 -16.33
C GLY A 31 1.39 1.42 -15.78
N GLY A 32 0.74 0.36 -16.26
CA GLY A 32 1.09 -1.02 -15.92
C GLY A 32 0.44 -1.56 -14.64
N LYS A 33 0.42 -2.89 -14.55
CA LYS A 33 -0.19 -3.65 -13.46
C LYS A 33 0.83 -4.60 -12.85
N LEU A 34 0.89 -4.65 -11.52
CA LEU A 34 1.66 -5.62 -10.75
C LEU A 34 0.69 -6.57 -10.03
N ARG A 35 0.80 -7.88 -10.30
CA ARG A 35 0.00 -8.92 -9.64
C ARG A 35 0.89 -9.78 -8.74
N VAL A 36 0.44 -10.04 -7.52
CA VAL A 36 1.06 -11.04 -6.62
C VAL A 36 0.10 -12.19 -6.44
N GLU A 37 0.51 -13.38 -6.86
CA GLU A 37 -0.34 -14.58 -6.95
C GLU A 37 0.40 -15.84 -6.47
N GLY A 38 -0.33 -16.97 -6.45
CA GLY A 38 0.22 -18.28 -6.11
C GLY A 38 0.82 -18.30 -4.70
N ALA A 39 2.08 -18.72 -4.59
CA ALA A 39 2.78 -18.77 -3.31
C ALA A 39 3.27 -17.40 -2.78
N GLY A 40 2.92 -16.29 -3.44
CA GLY A 40 3.21 -14.94 -2.94
C GLY A 40 4.64 -14.45 -3.13
N LEU A 41 5.00 -13.42 -2.36
CA LEU A 41 6.29 -12.73 -2.38
C LEU A 41 6.91 -12.73 -0.98
N ASN A 42 8.09 -13.31 -0.83
CA ASN A 42 8.85 -13.31 0.42
C ASN A 42 10.10 -12.43 0.30
N GLY A 43 10.04 -11.26 0.92
CA GLY A 43 11.18 -10.35 1.15
C GLY A 43 11.37 -10.05 2.64
N ALA A 44 10.99 -10.97 3.54
CA ALA A 44 11.11 -10.76 4.99
C ALA A 44 12.57 -10.68 5.47
N ASN A 45 13.52 -11.18 4.66
CA ASN A 45 14.96 -11.10 4.91
C ASN A 45 15.61 -9.80 4.40
N LEU A 46 14.85 -8.93 3.73
CA LEU A 46 15.31 -7.63 3.24
C LEU A 46 14.95 -6.55 4.25
N SER A 47 15.70 -5.45 4.28
CA SER A 47 15.32 -4.27 5.07
C SER A 47 14.07 -3.60 4.50
N ARG A 48 13.87 -3.65 3.18
CA ARG A 48 12.69 -3.07 2.53
C ARG A 48 12.31 -3.76 1.22
N VAL A 49 10.99 -3.86 1.00
CA VAL A 49 10.38 -4.15 -0.30
C VAL A 49 9.55 -2.95 -0.74
N ASP A 50 9.77 -2.49 -1.97
CA ASP A 50 8.90 -1.50 -2.62
C ASP A 50 8.13 -2.12 -3.79
N LEU A 51 6.82 -1.89 -3.83
CA LEU A 51 5.95 -2.23 -4.94
C LEU A 51 5.39 -0.95 -5.54
N MET A 52 5.66 -0.69 -6.82
CA MET A 52 5.30 0.58 -7.47
C MET A 52 4.68 0.34 -8.84
N ALA A 53 3.37 0.47 -8.96
CA ALA A 53 2.67 0.30 -10.24
C ALA A 53 1.41 1.16 -10.29
N ARG A 54 0.88 1.43 -11.47
CA ARG A 54 -0.39 2.16 -11.56
C ARG A 54 -1.55 1.36 -10.97
N THR A 55 -1.55 0.05 -11.19
CA THR A 55 -2.48 -0.88 -10.55
C THR A 55 -1.73 -2.02 -9.85
N LEU A 56 -2.09 -2.31 -8.61
CA LEU A 56 -1.63 -3.48 -7.87
C LEU A 56 -2.80 -4.39 -7.52
N GLU A 57 -2.63 -5.69 -7.76
CA GLU A 57 -3.61 -6.72 -7.36
C GLU A 57 -2.90 -7.79 -6.54
N ILE A 58 -3.28 -7.90 -5.27
CA ILE A 58 -2.60 -8.76 -4.31
C ILE A 58 -3.54 -9.90 -3.92
N ASN A 59 -3.30 -11.06 -4.52
CA ASN A 59 -4.12 -12.26 -4.37
C ASN A 59 -3.41 -13.37 -3.58
N ALA A 60 -2.20 -13.10 -3.11
CA ALA A 60 -1.40 -13.99 -2.27
C ALA A 60 -0.63 -13.18 -1.20
N GLY A 61 0.06 -13.88 -0.30
CA GLY A 61 0.81 -13.25 0.78
C GLY A 61 2.05 -12.48 0.29
N ILE A 62 2.30 -11.34 0.92
CA ILE A 62 3.54 -10.57 0.86
C ILE A 62 4.13 -10.52 2.27
N TRP A 63 5.40 -10.90 2.41
CA TRP A 63 6.13 -10.80 3.68
C TRP A 63 7.35 -9.88 3.51
N ALA A 64 7.55 -8.92 4.40
CA ALA A 64 8.65 -7.95 4.35
C ALA A 64 9.07 -7.47 5.75
N ASP A 65 10.24 -6.85 5.91
CA ASP A 65 10.52 -6.03 7.10
C ASP A 65 9.77 -4.69 7.00
N GLN A 66 10.15 -3.85 6.03
CA GLN A 66 9.37 -2.67 5.64
C GLN A 66 8.71 -2.90 4.28
N LEU A 67 7.41 -2.65 4.17
CA LEU A 67 6.69 -2.70 2.91
C LEU A 67 6.22 -1.32 2.50
N HIS A 68 6.72 -0.83 1.37
CA HIS A 68 6.28 0.40 0.75
C HIS A 68 5.50 0.09 -0.53
N VAL A 69 4.28 0.60 -0.63
CA VAL A 69 3.42 0.42 -1.79
C VAL A 69 3.08 1.78 -2.37
N THR A 70 3.37 1.98 -3.65
CA THR A 70 2.91 3.14 -4.42
C THR A 70 1.98 2.68 -5.53
N ALA A 71 0.76 3.19 -5.49
CA ALA A 71 -0.31 2.85 -6.41
C ALA A 71 -0.82 4.11 -7.14
N GLY A 72 -1.27 3.96 -8.39
CA GLY A 72 -1.65 5.07 -9.26
C GLY A 72 -0.46 5.74 -9.96
N ALA A 73 -0.75 6.73 -10.79
CA ALA A 73 0.28 7.47 -11.50
C ALA A 73 1.11 8.35 -10.57
N ALA A 74 2.41 8.08 -10.45
CA ALA A 74 3.27 8.64 -9.41
C ALA A 74 4.72 8.87 -9.86
N LYS A 75 5.39 9.84 -9.24
CA LYS A 75 6.85 9.92 -9.22
C LYS A 75 7.38 9.54 -7.85
N VAL A 76 8.36 8.65 -7.82
CA VAL A 76 8.96 8.14 -6.58
C VAL A 76 10.46 8.40 -6.58
N ASP A 77 10.96 9.02 -5.53
CA ASP A 77 12.39 9.13 -5.27
C ASP A 77 12.89 7.88 -4.54
N TYR A 78 13.87 7.18 -5.12
CA TYR A 78 14.32 5.89 -4.58
C TYR A 78 15.00 6.04 -3.22
N ALA A 79 15.79 7.09 -3.00
CA ALA A 79 16.60 7.26 -1.80
C ALA A 79 15.72 7.58 -0.58
N THR A 80 14.84 8.57 -0.72
CA THR A 80 13.97 9.08 0.34
C THR A 80 12.65 8.32 0.47
N GLY A 81 12.21 7.65 -0.60
CA GLY A 81 10.87 7.07 -0.68
C GLY A 81 9.76 8.13 -0.80
N ALA A 82 10.11 9.38 -1.12
CA ALA A 82 9.15 10.43 -1.36
C ALA A 82 8.29 10.11 -2.59
N VAL A 83 6.98 10.32 -2.47
CA VAL A 83 6.01 10.03 -3.52
C VAL A 83 5.25 11.31 -3.85
N SER A 84 5.12 11.62 -5.13
CA SER A 84 4.29 12.72 -5.64
C SER A 84 3.40 12.24 -6.78
N ALA A 85 2.31 12.94 -7.05
CA ALA A 85 1.42 12.59 -8.15
C ALA A 85 2.15 12.74 -9.50
N GLY A 86 1.95 11.74 -10.37
CA GLY A 86 2.46 11.69 -11.74
C GLY A 86 1.35 11.94 -12.76
N GLN A 87 1.64 11.63 -14.02
CA GLN A 87 0.67 11.67 -15.11
C GLN A 87 0.39 10.26 -15.59
N GLY A 88 -0.88 9.85 -15.59
CA GLY A 88 -1.29 8.52 -16.03
C GLY A 88 -1.39 8.39 -17.55
N GLU A 89 -0.97 7.24 -18.09
CA GLU A 89 -1.14 6.88 -19.50
C GLU A 89 -2.56 6.33 -19.77
N GLY A 90 -3.42 7.08 -20.46
CA GLY A 90 -4.78 6.63 -20.76
C GLY A 90 -5.74 6.74 -19.56
N PRO A 91 -6.96 6.15 -19.67
CA PRO A 91 -8.01 6.33 -18.67
C PRO A 91 -7.59 5.84 -17.29
N ALA A 92 -8.06 6.54 -16.26
CA ALA A 92 -7.81 6.16 -14.88
C ALA A 92 -8.39 4.76 -14.59
N PRO A 93 -7.66 3.88 -13.86
CA PRO A 93 -8.20 2.61 -13.44
C PRO A 93 -9.31 2.81 -12.39
N THR A 94 -10.17 1.81 -12.22
CA THR A 94 -11.24 1.85 -11.21
C THR A 94 -10.67 1.86 -9.78
N VAL A 95 -9.59 1.11 -9.55
CA VAL A 95 -8.93 0.94 -8.25
C VAL A 95 -7.41 0.86 -8.49
N ALA A 96 -6.62 1.50 -7.63
CA ALA A 96 -5.16 1.52 -7.73
C ALA A 96 -4.53 0.34 -7.00
N LEU A 97 -5.12 -0.08 -5.88
CA LEU A 97 -4.73 -1.29 -5.15
C LEU A 97 -5.98 -2.09 -4.77
N ASP A 98 -6.01 -3.35 -5.16
CA ASP A 98 -7.01 -4.31 -4.71
C ASP A 98 -6.32 -5.50 -4.04
N THR A 99 -6.73 -5.81 -2.81
CA THR A 99 -6.23 -6.99 -2.08
C THR A 99 -7.39 -7.97 -1.89
N ALA A 100 -7.23 -9.20 -2.36
CA ALA A 100 -8.26 -10.22 -2.19
C ALA A 100 -8.22 -10.81 -0.77
N ALA A 101 -9.31 -11.46 -0.34
CA ALA A 101 -9.39 -12.11 0.96
C ALA A 101 -8.33 -13.20 1.21
N LEU A 102 -7.84 -13.85 0.13
CA LEU A 102 -6.75 -14.82 0.18
C LEU A 102 -5.36 -14.17 0.14
N GLY A 103 -5.29 -12.89 -0.22
CA GLY A 103 -4.08 -12.08 -0.22
C GLY A 103 -3.86 -11.40 1.14
N GLY A 104 -2.62 -10.98 1.37
CA GLY A 104 -2.31 -10.19 2.56
C GLY A 104 -0.89 -9.63 2.53
N MET A 105 -0.68 -8.56 3.27
CA MET A 105 0.61 -7.92 3.46
C MET A 105 0.99 -8.03 4.93
N TYR A 106 2.13 -8.63 5.21
CA TYR A 106 2.63 -8.88 6.55
C TYR A 106 4.03 -8.29 6.64
N ALA A 107 4.19 -7.21 7.40
CA ALA A 107 5.47 -6.55 7.54
C ALA A 107 5.66 -5.99 8.95
N ASN A 108 6.88 -5.60 9.33
CA ASN A 108 7.09 -4.84 10.56
C ASN A 108 6.48 -3.44 10.46
N SER A 109 6.52 -2.82 9.28
CA SER A 109 5.77 -1.59 8.98
C SER A 109 5.24 -1.59 7.54
N ILE A 110 4.07 -1.00 7.33
CA ILE A 110 3.44 -0.89 6.01
C ILE A 110 3.13 0.58 5.73
N ARG A 111 3.57 1.06 4.57
CA ARG A 111 3.19 2.37 4.03
C ARG A 111 2.63 2.22 2.62
N LEU A 112 1.45 2.77 2.38
CA LEU A 112 0.74 2.68 1.12
C LEU A 112 0.32 4.07 0.67
N VAL A 113 0.74 4.47 -0.53
CA VAL A 113 0.38 5.75 -1.14
C VAL A 113 -0.33 5.53 -2.47
N GLY A 114 -1.63 5.87 -2.52
CA GLY A 114 -2.42 6.00 -3.74
C GLY A 114 -2.45 7.44 -4.21
N THR A 115 -1.93 7.73 -5.40
CA THR A 115 -1.69 9.12 -5.85
C THR A 115 -2.72 9.67 -6.84
N GLU A 116 -3.42 8.79 -7.54
CA GLU A 116 -4.32 9.18 -8.63
C GLU A 116 -5.70 9.60 -8.07
N ALA A 117 -6.08 10.86 -8.29
CA ALA A 117 -7.30 11.42 -7.73
C ALA A 117 -8.54 10.64 -8.20
N GLY A 118 -9.42 10.30 -7.26
CA GLY A 118 -10.62 9.52 -7.55
C GLY A 118 -10.38 8.01 -7.75
N VAL A 119 -9.13 7.56 -7.77
CA VAL A 119 -8.78 6.13 -7.85
C VAL A 119 -8.52 5.61 -6.44
N GLY A 120 -9.37 4.66 -6.01
CA GLY A 120 -9.37 4.19 -4.63
C GLY A 120 -8.39 3.05 -4.32
N VAL A 121 -8.32 2.72 -3.04
CA VAL A 121 -7.66 1.54 -2.47
C VAL A 121 -8.74 0.63 -1.86
N ASN A 122 -8.73 -0.64 -2.24
CA ASN A 122 -9.63 -1.66 -1.73
C ASN A 122 -8.86 -2.72 -0.94
N VAL A 123 -9.18 -2.84 0.34
CA VAL A 123 -8.56 -3.78 1.27
C VAL A 123 -9.53 -4.89 1.60
N GLY A 124 -9.43 -6.00 0.86
CA GLY A 124 -10.21 -7.21 1.11
C GLY A 124 -9.47 -8.32 1.82
N GLY A 125 -8.14 -8.24 1.92
CA GLY A 125 -7.28 -9.14 2.68
C GLY A 125 -6.76 -8.56 3.99
N ASN A 126 -5.73 -9.19 4.56
CA ASN A 126 -5.09 -8.73 5.79
C ASN A 126 -3.88 -7.85 5.49
N LEU A 127 -3.84 -6.64 6.03
CA LEU A 127 -2.65 -5.79 6.11
C LEU A 127 -2.23 -5.73 7.58
N VAL A 128 -1.07 -6.28 7.90
CA VAL A 128 -0.61 -6.44 9.29
C VAL A 128 0.79 -5.85 9.45
N ALA A 129 0.89 -4.80 10.25
CA ALA A 129 2.15 -4.23 10.74
C ALA A 129 2.49 -4.83 12.12
N LEU A 130 3.47 -5.72 12.16
CA LEU A 130 3.79 -6.59 13.30
C LEU A 130 4.44 -5.86 14.47
N THR A 131 5.19 -4.77 14.23
CA THR A 131 5.94 -4.06 15.28
C THR A 131 5.85 -2.53 15.17
N GLY A 132 5.43 -2.03 14.02
CA GLY A 132 5.35 -0.61 13.67
C GLY A 132 3.95 -0.16 13.28
N ASN A 133 3.90 0.91 12.48
CA ASN A 133 2.66 1.53 12.01
C ASN A 133 2.19 0.88 10.70
N LEU A 134 0.89 1.01 10.45
CA LEU A 134 0.26 0.81 9.15
C LEU A 134 -0.31 2.15 8.69
N GLU A 135 0.20 2.68 7.58
CA GLU A 135 -0.19 3.98 7.05
C GLU A 135 -0.69 3.85 5.61
N VAL A 136 -1.91 4.32 5.36
CA VAL A 136 -2.54 4.38 4.03
C VAL A 136 -2.91 5.82 3.73
N SER A 137 -2.45 6.33 2.60
CA SER A 137 -2.81 7.65 2.07
C SER A 137 -3.23 7.50 0.63
N ALA A 138 -4.52 7.70 0.31
CA ALA A 138 -5.02 7.62 -1.05
C ALA A 138 -5.66 8.95 -1.49
N ALA A 139 -5.41 9.39 -2.73
CA ALA A 139 -6.09 10.55 -3.31
C ALA A 139 -7.55 10.26 -3.74
N GLY A 140 -7.95 8.98 -3.76
CA GLY A 140 -9.32 8.53 -3.94
C GLY A 140 -9.97 8.06 -2.64
N ASP A 141 -10.81 7.03 -2.76
CA ASP A 141 -11.46 6.38 -1.61
C ASP A 141 -10.53 5.35 -0.96
N VAL A 142 -10.70 5.08 0.32
CA VAL A 142 -10.13 3.89 0.99
C VAL A 142 -11.27 3.05 1.54
N LYS A 143 -11.38 1.81 1.06
CA LYS A 143 -12.37 0.83 1.51
C LYS A 143 -11.70 -0.36 2.16
N ILE A 144 -12.07 -0.68 3.39
CA ILE A 144 -11.78 -1.96 4.04
C ILE A 144 -13.05 -2.80 3.93
N THR A 145 -13.04 -3.83 3.09
CA THR A 145 -14.23 -4.67 2.85
C THR A 145 -14.56 -5.52 4.08
N PRO A 146 -15.72 -6.20 4.13
CA PRO A 146 -16.10 -7.03 5.29
C PRO A 146 -15.10 -8.13 5.64
N SER A 147 -14.34 -8.64 4.67
CA SER A 147 -13.26 -9.62 4.89
C SER A 147 -11.91 -8.97 5.20
N GLY A 148 -11.76 -7.67 4.92
CA GLY A 148 -10.53 -6.92 5.07
C GLY A 148 -10.20 -6.60 6.51
N THR A 149 -8.91 -6.67 6.86
CA THR A 149 -8.41 -6.25 8.16
C THR A 149 -7.15 -5.42 7.99
N MET A 150 -7.10 -4.26 8.64
CA MET A 150 -5.88 -3.50 8.88
C MET A 150 -5.51 -3.61 10.35
N GLN A 151 -4.33 -4.14 10.66
CA GLN A 151 -3.86 -4.29 12.02
C GLN A 151 -2.45 -3.75 12.18
N ALA A 152 -2.18 -3.03 13.27
CA ALA A 152 -0.84 -2.56 13.61
C ALA A 152 -0.52 -2.75 15.09
N ALA A 153 0.73 -3.13 15.39
CA ALA A 153 1.24 -3.14 16.76
C ALA A 153 1.49 -1.73 17.33
N ARG A 154 1.40 -0.70 16.49
CA ARG A 154 1.35 0.71 16.88
C ARG A 154 0.09 1.35 16.30
N ASP A 155 0.26 2.39 15.49
CA ASP A 155 -0.85 3.16 14.97
C ASP A 155 -1.33 2.61 13.62
N VAL A 156 -2.64 2.69 13.39
CA VAL A 156 -3.24 2.59 12.06
C VAL A 156 -3.67 3.99 11.64
N ARG A 157 -3.12 4.51 10.54
CA ARG A 157 -3.51 5.79 9.96
C ARG A 157 -4.04 5.57 8.55
N VAL A 158 -5.27 6.01 8.31
CA VAL A 158 -5.90 5.99 6.98
C VAL A 158 -6.30 7.41 6.62
N ALA A 159 -5.79 7.90 5.50
CA ALA A 159 -6.17 9.17 4.90
C ALA A 159 -6.67 8.94 3.48
N ALA A 160 -7.87 9.42 3.19
CA ALA A 160 -8.48 9.39 1.86
C ALA A 160 -8.80 10.81 1.40
N GLY A 161 -8.49 11.13 0.15
CA GLY A 161 -8.87 12.39 -0.49
C GLY A 161 -10.38 12.52 -0.71
N ARG A 162 -11.09 11.38 -0.67
CA ARG A 162 -12.55 11.30 -0.73
C ARG A 162 -13.09 10.55 0.49
N ASP A 163 -13.58 9.32 0.32
CA ASP A 163 -14.33 8.61 1.35
C ASP A 163 -13.45 7.57 2.05
N VAL A 164 -13.68 7.36 3.35
CA VAL A 164 -13.17 6.20 4.08
C VAL A 164 -14.36 5.31 4.44
N ALA A 165 -14.34 4.05 4.00
CA ALA A 165 -15.34 3.06 4.36
C ALA A 165 -14.69 1.88 5.09
N VAL A 166 -15.06 1.67 6.35
CA VAL A 166 -14.60 0.53 7.16
C VAL A 166 -15.78 -0.42 7.37
N GLU A 167 -15.89 -1.43 6.51
CA GLU A 167 -16.87 -2.51 6.62
C GLU A 167 -16.28 -3.75 7.33
N GLY A 168 -14.95 -3.90 7.28
CA GLY A 168 -14.17 -4.92 7.98
C GLY A 168 -13.60 -4.43 9.31
N ARG A 169 -12.29 -4.56 9.51
CA ARG A 169 -11.62 -4.17 10.76
C ARG A 169 -10.43 -3.24 10.56
N ALA A 170 -10.30 -2.24 11.43
CA ALA A 170 -9.10 -1.42 11.58
C ALA A 170 -8.68 -1.37 13.05
N GLN A 171 -7.52 -1.94 13.39
CA GLN A 171 -7.10 -2.16 14.77
C GLN A 171 -5.66 -1.75 14.99
N GLY A 172 -5.42 -0.79 15.89
CA GLY A 172 -4.09 -0.38 16.31
C GLY A 172 -3.92 -0.63 17.80
N ALA A 173 -2.79 -1.20 18.24
CA ALA A 173 -2.48 -1.23 19.66
C ALA A 173 -2.19 0.19 20.21
N GLY A 174 -1.78 1.11 19.33
CA GLY A 174 -1.75 2.55 19.55
C GLY A 174 -3.05 3.22 19.09
N ALA A 175 -2.94 4.32 18.35
CA ALA A 175 -4.08 5.07 17.83
C ALA A 175 -4.61 4.47 16.52
N VAL A 176 -5.92 4.62 16.28
CA VAL A 176 -6.51 4.45 14.94
C VAL A 176 -7.06 5.80 14.49
N ALA A 177 -6.52 6.34 13.41
CA ALA A 177 -6.96 7.61 12.84
C ALA A 177 -7.49 7.40 11.42
N LEU A 178 -8.73 7.80 11.19
CA LEU A 178 -9.40 7.78 9.89
C LEU A 178 -9.68 9.22 9.46
N THR A 179 -9.09 9.65 8.36
CA THR A 179 -9.28 11.00 7.79
C THR A 179 -9.88 10.85 6.40
N ALA A 180 -11.08 11.40 6.20
CA ALA A 180 -11.74 11.44 4.91
C ALA A 180 -11.84 12.89 4.43
N GLY A 181 -11.60 13.13 3.15
CA GLY A 181 -11.85 14.43 2.53
C GLY A 181 -13.35 14.73 2.34
N ARG A 182 -14.19 13.70 2.38
CA ARG A 182 -15.65 13.81 2.32
C ARG A 182 -16.31 13.06 3.48
N ASP A 183 -16.61 11.77 3.30
CA ASP A 183 -17.36 10.98 4.27
C ASP A 183 -16.52 9.86 4.88
N ALA A 184 -16.70 9.63 6.18
CA ALA A 184 -16.17 8.46 6.86
C ALA A 184 -17.34 7.59 7.37
N ALA A 185 -17.45 6.37 6.83
CA ALA A 185 -18.46 5.40 7.23
C ALA A 185 -17.80 4.20 7.90
N VAL A 186 -18.24 3.86 9.11
CA VAL A 186 -17.77 2.70 9.87
C VAL A 186 -18.96 1.81 10.17
N THR A 187 -19.06 0.69 9.47
CA THR A 187 -20.07 -0.36 9.68
C THR A 187 -19.46 -1.65 10.23
N GLY A 188 -18.13 -1.77 10.17
CA GLY A 188 -17.33 -2.81 10.81
C GLY A 188 -16.78 -2.36 12.17
N ALA A 189 -15.57 -2.83 12.51
CA ALA A 189 -14.94 -2.56 13.80
C ALA A 189 -13.70 -1.66 13.67
N VAL A 190 -13.64 -0.63 14.50
CA VAL A 190 -12.46 0.23 14.68
C VAL A 190 -12.10 0.22 16.16
N SER A 191 -10.87 -0.18 16.49
CA SER A 191 -10.42 -0.25 17.89
C SER A 191 -8.98 0.20 18.06
N ALA A 192 -8.73 0.98 19.11
CA ALA A 192 -7.43 1.47 19.52
C ALA A 192 -7.11 0.95 20.93
N GLY A 193 -5.84 0.67 21.23
CA GLY A 193 -5.36 0.19 22.53
C GLY A 193 -5.08 -1.32 22.58
N GLN A 194 -4.32 -1.73 23.60
CA GLN A 194 -4.06 -3.15 23.91
C GLN A 194 -5.35 -3.77 24.49
N ALA A 195 -5.71 -4.98 24.04
CA ALA A 195 -6.70 -5.81 24.71
C ALA A 195 -6.11 -6.44 25.98
#